data_AF-A0A1Z7Z9K6-F1
#
_entry.id   AF-A0A1Z7Z9K6-F1
#
_cell.length_a   1.000
_cell.length_b   1.000
_cell.length_c   1.000
_cell.angle_alpha   90.00
_cell.angle_beta   90.00
_cell.angle_gamma   90.00
#
_symmetry.space_group_name_H-M   'P 1'
#
loop_
_entity.id
_entity.type
_entity.pdbx_description
1 polymer ?
#
loop_
_entity_poly.entity_id
_entity_poly.type
_entity_poly.pdbx_seq_one_letter_code
_entity_poly.pdbx_strand_id
1 'polypeptide(L)'
;MQKQFITYLREKSGDNTSFIEEVATVLDIGYDAAYRRVNLKTNLSLEESVILAKHYKISLNRLFEVGGQNSILTDLSPQINNQEDLEGWFKQSLNNVYPLTKLKNSVFIYSAKDIPLFHTLKDSHLTKYKIYVWLKDIDPTMAKNKISFDEFLKTIPESLLESAFNLGEIYKNVNTSEIWNNTTINGTLQQVIYYFESGLLSKELALHICDDIGDVFNHIEKQAIQQSIIGSKNQSIYNLYLNEIHTLSNTIMVKTPGQKVFFAPFTVLSYFKIDHQPTCDLMYKFLQNLMSNSKLLVNAGEKDRTLFFNRMHRKINKLRDQINANEPFSFE
;
A
#
# COMPACT_ATOMS: atom_id res chain seq x y z
N MET A 1 21.03 -25.56 -12.24
CA MET A 1 20.31 -24.43 -12.86
C MET A 1 19.12 -24.90 -13.71
N GLN A 2 19.30 -25.57 -14.85
CA GLN A 2 18.17 -25.95 -15.73
C GLN A 2 17.06 -26.77 -15.03
N LYS A 3 17.41 -27.78 -14.22
CA LYS A 3 16.42 -28.55 -13.43
C LYS A 3 15.51 -27.65 -12.60
N GLN A 4 16.10 -26.71 -11.87
CA GLN A 4 15.37 -25.76 -11.02
C GLN A 4 14.48 -24.83 -11.86
N PHE A 5 14.98 -24.36 -13.01
CA PHE A 5 14.19 -23.55 -13.94
C PHE A 5 12.99 -24.30 -14.49
N ILE A 6 13.17 -25.52 -14.97
CA ILE A 6 12.08 -26.35 -15.47
C ILE A 6 11.05 -26.65 -14.37
N THR A 7 11.48 -26.96 -13.15
CA THR A 7 10.55 -27.16 -12.01
C THR A 7 9.69 -25.91 -11.78
N TYR A 8 10.31 -24.73 -11.76
CA TYR A 8 9.59 -23.47 -11.53
C TYR A 8 8.60 -23.15 -12.67
N LEU A 9 9.02 -23.33 -13.93
CA LEU A 9 8.16 -23.13 -15.10
C LEU A 9 6.93 -24.05 -15.06
N ARG A 10 7.13 -25.30 -14.66
CA ARG A 10 6.08 -26.31 -14.53
C ARG A 10 5.06 -25.94 -13.45
N GLU A 11 5.50 -25.45 -12.29
CA GLU A 11 4.61 -24.95 -11.23
C GLU A 11 3.73 -23.78 -11.70
N LYS A 12 4.23 -22.97 -12.64
CA LYS A 12 3.49 -21.84 -13.24
C LYS A 12 2.49 -22.26 -14.32
N SER A 13 2.75 -23.35 -15.02
CA SER A 13 1.93 -23.86 -16.14
C SER A 13 0.66 -24.58 -15.67
N GLY A 14 0.62 -25.07 -14.43
CA GLY A 14 -0.57 -25.64 -13.81
C GLY A 14 -0.92 -27.06 -14.25
N ASP A 15 -0.46 -27.55 -15.42
CA ASP A 15 -0.68 -28.92 -15.88
C ASP A 15 0.49 -29.52 -16.71
N ASN A 16 0.82 -30.79 -16.48
CA ASN A 16 2.10 -31.39 -16.93
C ASN A 16 2.14 -31.77 -18.42
N THR A 17 1.02 -32.25 -18.98
CA THR A 17 0.92 -32.66 -20.38
C THR A 17 0.91 -31.46 -21.32
N SER A 18 0.24 -30.38 -20.91
CA SER A 18 0.24 -29.09 -21.62
C SER A 18 1.60 -28.39 -21.55
N PHE A 19 2.40 -28.62 -20.50
CA PHE A 19 3.67 -27.90 -20.33
C PHE A 19 4.69 -28.15 -21.45
N ILE A 20 4.81 -29.40 -21.94
CA ILE A 20 5.77 -29.71 -23.02
C ILE A 20 5.32 -29.08 -24.34
N GLU A 21 4.02 -29.09 -24.62
CA GLU A 21 3.44 -28.43 -25.79
C GLU A 21 3.62 -26.92 -25.72
N GLU A 22 3.37 -26.32 -24.55
CA GLU A 22 3.57 -24.89 -24.31
C GLU A 22 5.05 -24.50 -24.54
N VAL A 23 6.00 -25.26 -23.99
CA VAL A 23 7.43 -25.03 -24.24
C VAL A 23 7.78 -25.17 -25.73
N ALA A 24 7.19 -26.14 -26.43
CA ALA A 24 7.40 -26.32 -27.86
C ALA A 24 6.89 -25.12 -28.66
N THR A 25 5.68 -24.63 -28.36
CA THR A 25 5.08 -23.46 -29.00
C THR A 25 5.87 -22.19 -28.71
N VAL A 26 6.28 -21.96 -27.46
CA VAL A 26 6.99 -20.73 -27.04
C VAL A 26 8.39 -20.65 -27.66
N LEU A 27 9.08 -21.78 -27.81
CA LEU A 27 10.40 -21.84 -28.42
C LEU A 27 10.37 -22.00 -29.95
N ASP A 28 9.18 -22.20 -30.53
CA ASP A 28 9.00 -22.53 -31.95
C ASP A 28 9.83 -23.76 -32.39
N ILE A 29 9.73 -24.84 -31.60
CA ILE A 29 10.43 -26.11 -31.84
C ILE A 29 9.47 -27.29 -31.84
N GLY A 30 9.89 -28.41 -32.44
CA GLY A 30 9.11 -29.66 -32.41
C GLY A 30 8.95 -30.25 -30.99
N TYR A 31 7.87 -31.00 -30.77
CA TYR A 31 7.55 -31.62 -29.48
C TYR A 31 8.70 -32.48 -28.91
N ASP A 32 9.36 -33.31 -29.71
CA ASP A 32 10.50 -34.14 -29.24
C ASP A 32 11.66 -33.27 -28.72
N ALA A 33 11.92 -32.15 -29.38
CA ALA A 33 12.97 -31.22 -28.99
C ALA A 33 12.64 -30.52 -27.66
N ALA A 34 11.38 -30.13 -27.45
CA ALA A 34 10.90 -29.60 -26.18
C ALA A 34 10.92 -30.67 -25.07
N TYR A 35 10.43 -31.88 -25.37
CA TYR A 35 10.42 -33.02 -24.47
C TYR A 35 11.82 -33.33 -23.93
N ARG A 36 12.85 -33.29 -24.80
CA ARG A 36 14.25 -33.52 -24.39
C ARG A 36 14.79 -32.41 -23.48
N ARG A 37 14.45 -31.14 -23.72
CA ARG A 37 14.83 -30.00 -22.85
C ARG A 37 14.16 -30.08 -21.48
N VAL A 38 12.85 -30.33 -21.47
CA VAL A 38 12.04 -30.43 -20.25
C VAL A 38 12.46 -31.62 -19.38
N ASN A 39 12.79 -32.76 -20.00
CA ASN A 39 13.27 -33.95 -19.29
C ASN A 39 14.78 -33.98 -19.08
N LEU A 40 15.48 -32.85 -19.26
CA LEU A 40 16.91 -32.69 -19.00
C LEU A 40 17.80 -33.64 -19.83
N LYS A 41 17.29 -34.14 -20.97
CA LYS A 41 18.06 -34.94 -21.94
C LYS A 41 18.95 -34.06 -22.83
N THR A 42 18.58 -32.79 -23.00
CA THR A 42 19.36 -31.77 -23.70
C THR A 42 19.33 -30.46 -22.92
N ASN A 43 20.39 -29.67 -23.05
CA ASN A 43 20.46 -28.37 -22.39
C ASN A 43 19.58 -27.34 -23.12
N LEU A 44 19.01 -26.41 -22.35
CA LEU A 44 18.48 -25.16 -22.90
C LEU A 44 19.65 -24.23 -23.26
N SER A 45 19.58 -23.57 -24.41
CA SER A 45 20.48 -22.45 -24.70
C SER A 45 20.15 -21.24 -23.81
N LEU A 46 21.04 -20.26 -23.78
CA LEU A 46 20.77 -19.00 -23.07
C LEU A 46 19.56 -18.27 -23.69
N GLU A 47 19.49 -18.22 -25.01
CA GLU A 47 18.38 -17.62 -25.77
C GLU A 47 17.06 -18.32 -25.43
N GLU A 48 17.03 -19.65 -25.46
CA GLU A 48 15.84 -20.43 -25.11
C GLU A 48 15.42 -20.17 -23.65
N SER A 49 16.40 -20.10 -22.74
CA SER A 49 16.16 -19.80 -21.34
C SER A 49 15.56 -18.40 -21.15
N VAL A 50 16.05 -17.39 -21.89
CA VAL A 50 15.53 -16.01 -21.85
C VAL A 50 14.14 -15.90 -22.47
N ILE A 51 13.86 -16.62 -23.57
CA ILE A 51 12.53 -16.65 -24.21
C ILE A 51 11.51 -17.24 -23.24
N LEU A 52 11.79 -18.40 -22.64
CA LEU A 52 10.94 -19.01 -21.63
C LEU A 52 10.77 -18.09 -20.42
N ALA A 53 11.85 -17.50 -19.91
CA ALA A 53 11.77 -16.60 -18.76
C ALA A 53 10.85 -15.39 -19.03
N LYS A 54 10.88 -14.81 -20.25
CA LYS A 54 9.98 -13.73 -20.65
C LYS A 54 8.51 -14.18 -20.71
N HIS A 55 8.24 -15.32 -21.35
CA HIS A 55 6.88 -15.85 -21.49
C HIS A 55 6.23 -16.10 -20.12
N TYR A 56 6.94 -16.79 -19.23
CA TYR A 56 6.45 -17.13 -17.90
C TYR A 56 6.60 -15.99 -16.87
N LYS A 57 7.12 -14.83 -17.30
CA LYS A 57 7.35 -13.63 -16.46
C LYS A 57 8.23 -13.94 -15.23
N ILE A 58 9.37 -14.58 -15.46
CA ILE A 58 10.33 -14.99 -14.43
C ILE A 58 11.61 -14.16 -14.57
N SER A 59 12.12 -13.67 -13.44
CA SER A 59 13.48 -13.11 -13.37
C SER A 59 14.48 -14.24 -13.14
N LEU A 60 15.38 -14.47 -14.09
CA LEU A 60 16.46 -15.46 -13.95
C LEU A 60 17.42 -15.11 -12.80
N ASN A 61 17.68 -13.82 -12.59
CA ASN A 61 18.47 -13.34 -11.45
C ASN A 61 17.78 -13.66 -10.12
N ARG A 62 16.44 -13.57 -10.05
CA ARG A 62 15.68 -13.98 -8.85
C ARG A 62 15.73 -15.49 -8.63
N LEU A 63 15.65 -16.27 -9.70
CA LEU A 63 15.64 -17.73 -9.60
C LEU A 63 17.00 -18.31 -9.16
N PHE A 64 18.08 -17.71 -9.62
CA PHE A 64 19.44 -18.22 -9.42
C PHE A 64 20.30 -17.33 -8.52
N GLU A 65 19.71 -16.26 -7.96
CA GLU A 65 20.39 -15.29 -7.09
C GLU A 65 21.67 -14.72 -7.73
N VAL A 66 21.62 -14.47 -9.05
CA VAL A 66 22.74 -13.94 -9.82
C VAL A 66 22.89 -12.45 -9.52
N GLY A 67 23.90 -12.11 -8.72
CA GLY A 67 24.19 -10.74 -8.28
C GLY A 67 25.29 -10.71 -7.21
N GLY A 68 25.73 -9.52 -6.82
CA GLY A 68 26.65 -9.37 -5.69
C GLY A 68 25.92 -9.59 -4.37
N GLN A 69 26.65 -9.99 -3.31
CA GLN A 69 26.08 -10.24 -1.98
C GLN A 69 25.31 -9.03 -1.39
N ASN A 70 25.58 -7.82 -1.88
CA ASN A 70 24.97 -6.57 -1.43
C ASN A 70 24.02 -5.92 -2.47
N SER A 71 23.59 -6.65 -3.49
CA SER A 71 22.62 -6.17 -4.47
C SER A 71 21.32 -6.95 -4.36
N ILE A 72 20.19 -6.23 -4.36
CA ILE A 72 18.85 -6.83 -4.46
C ILE A 72 18.14 -6.31 -5.69
N LEU A 73 17.32 -7.16 -6.30
CA LEU A 73 16.34 -6.73 -7.28
C LEU A 73 15.04 -6.39 -6.57
N THR A 74 14.40 -5.31 -7.00
CA THR A 74 13.11 -4.86 -6.48
C THR A 74 12.18 -4.58 -7.64
N ASP A 75 10.89 -4.85 -7.45
CA ASP A 75 9.86 -4.42 -8.38
C ASP A 75 9.54 -2.94 -8.10
N LEU A 76 9.37 -2.13 -9.14
CA LEU A 76 8.81 -0.78 -9.04
C LEU A 76 7.31 -0.85 -9.32
N SER A 77 6.50 -0.15 -8.53
CA SER A 77 5.07 0.00 -8.82
C SER A 77 4.83 0.61 -10.21
N PRO A 78 3.68 0.34 -10.86
CA PRO A 78 3.31 1.07 -12.06
C PRO A 78 3.36 2.59 -11.85
N GLN A 79 3.67 3.32 -12.92
CA GLN A 79 3.59 4.77 -12.90
C GLN A 79 2.13 5.19 -12.90
N ILE A 80 1.84 6.27 -12.17
CA ILE A 80 0.51 6.85 -12.08
C ILE A 80 0.64 8.29 -12.54
N ASN A 81 0.09 8.62 -13.70
CA ASN A 81 0.23 9.94 -14.31
C ASN A 81 -1.10 10.68 -14.45
N ASN A 82 -2.21 9.96 -14.30
CA ASN A 82 -3.54 10.50 -14.48
C ASN A 82 -4.55 9.66 -13.68
N GLN A 83 -5.82 9.99 -13.87
CA GLN A 83 -6.92 9.36 -13.15
C GLN A 83 -7.19 7.91 -13.56
N GLU A 84 -7.02 7.56 -14.83
CA GLU A 84 -7.18 6.18 -15.32
C GLU A 84 -6.10 5.28 -14.72
N ASP A 85 -4.86 5.76 -14.68
CA ASP A 85 -3.75 5.04 -14.02
C ASP A 85 -4.02 4.84 -12.53
N LEU A 86 -4.59 5.84 -11.86
CA LEU A 86 -4.92 5.76 -10.42
C LEU A 86 -6.03 4.74 -10.16
N GLU A 87 -7.05 4.69 -11.02
CA GLU A 87 -8.09 3.67 -10.99
C GLU A 87 -7.49 2.27 -11.19
N GLY A 88 -6.63 2.12 -12.19
CA GLY A 88 -5.89 0.89 -12.45
C GLY A 88 -5.05 0.46 -11.24
N TRP A 89 -4.41 1.41 -10.55
CA TRP A 89 -3.65 1.17 -9.34
C TRP A 89 -4.50 0.67 -8.18
N PHE A 90 -5.71 1.23 -7.97
CA PHE A 90 -6.64 0.72 -6.96
C PHE A 90 -7.08 -0.72 -7.26
N LYS A 91 -7.44 -1.01 -8.52
CA LYS A 91 -7.83 -2.35 -8.97
C LYS A 91 -6.71 -3.36 -8.80
N GLN A 92 -5.48 -2.99 -9.18
CA GLN A 92 -4.32 -3.87 -9.01
C GLN A 92 -4.00 -4.10 -7.54
N SER A 93 -4.06 -3.04 -6.71
CA SER A 93 -3.86 -3.14 -5.26
C SER A 93 -4.89 -4.07 -4.62
N LEU A 94 -6.16 -4.01 -5.05
CA LEU A 94 -7.21 -4.91 -4.59
C LEU A 94 -6.86 -6.36 -4.93
N ASN A 95 -6.45 -6.63 -6.17
CA ASN A 95 -6.04 -7.97 -6.60
C ASN A 95 -4.82 -8.51 -5.83
N ASN A 96 -3.93 -7.63 -5.36
CA ASN A 96 -2.79 -8.01 -4.53
C ASN A 96 -3.20 -8.34 -3.08
N VAL A 97 -4.20 -7.62 -2.54
CA VAL A 97 -4.68 -7.80 -1.15
C VAL A 97 -5.67 -8.96 -1.03
N TYR A 98 -6.51 -9.18 -2.04
CA TYR A 98 -7.58 -10.19 -2.01
C TYR A 98 -7.10 -11.59 -1.60
N PRO A 99 -6.00 -12.15 -2.14
CA PRO A 99 -5.49 -13.45 -1.72
C PRO A 99 -5.14 -13.52 -0.22
N LEU A 100 -4.68 -12.41 0.36
CA LEU A 100 -4.29 -12.33 1.77
C LEU A 100 -5.49 -12.49 2.71
N THR A 101 -6.69 -12.13 2.25
CA THR A 101 -7.94 -12.31 3.00
C THR A 101 -8.35 -13.78 3.14
N LYS A 102 -7.77 -14.67 2.32
CA LYS A 102 -8.04 -16.12 2.34
C LYS A 102 -7.01 -16.88 3.17
N LEU A 103 -5.90 -16.25 3.51
CA LEU A 103 -4.82 -16.87 4.29
C LEU A 103 -5.05 -16.66 5.78
N LYS A 104 -5.00 -17.74 6.55
CA LYS A 104 -4.89 -17.65 8.00
C LYS A 104 -3.53 -17.06 8.37
N ASN A 105 -3.49 -16.22 9.40
CA ASN A 105 -2.27 -15.60 9.94
C ASN A 105 -1.52 -14.69 8.95
N SER A 106 -2.19 -14.14 7.93
CA SER A 106 -1.68 -12.98 7.21
C SER A 106 -1.78 -11.74 8.09
N VAL A 107 -0.76 -10.87 8.06
CA VAL A 107 -0.74 -9.61 8.79
C VAL A 107 -0.03 -8.51 8.01
N PHE A 108 -0.63 -7.32 8.04
CA PHE A 108 0.00 -6.07 7.65
C PHE A 108 0.67 -5.42 8.86
N ILE A 109 1.91 -4.97 8.70
CA ILE A 109 2.63 -4.15 9.68
C ILE A 109 2.99 -2.84 9.00
N TYR A 110 2.40 -1.73 9.46
CA TYR A 110 2.52 -0.41 8.83
C TYR A 110 3.31 0.55 9.74
N SER A 111 4.44 1.07 9.26
CA SER A 111 5.18 2.18 9.89
C SER A 111 4.63 3.52 9.40
N ALA A 112 3.62 4.07 10.07
CA ALA A 112 2.73 5.11 9.52
C ALA A 112 3.24 6.54 9.78
N LYS A 113 4.00 7.08 8.80
CA LYS A 113 4.36 8.50 8.79
C LYS A 113 3.15 9.39 8.51
N ASP A 114 2.21 8.91 7.71
CA ASP A 114 0.94 9.55 7.40
C ASP A 114 -0.21 8.60 7.74
N ILE A 115 -1.44 9.12 7.83
CA ILE A 115 -2.64 8.31 8.03
C ILE A 115 -2.70 7.23 6.95
N PRO A 116 -2.69 5.93 7.30
CA PRO A 116 -2.75 4.87 6.32
C PRO A 116 -3.98 4.99 5.42
N LEU A 117 -3.73 4.87 4.11
CA LEU A 117 -4.70 5.01 3.03
C LEU A 117 -6.05 4.34 3.31
N PHE A 118 -6.03 3.11 3.82
CA PHE A 118 -7.24 2.30 3.98
C PHE A 118 -8.20 2.84 5.04
N HIS A 119 -7.77 3.73 5.94
CA HIS A 119 -8.67 4.46 6.83
C HIS A 119 -9.43 5.59 6.13
N THR A 120 -8.96 6.01 4.95
CA THR A 120 -9.50 7.13 4.18
C THR A 120 -10.15 6.69 2.86
N LEU A 121 -10.40 5.40 2.63
CA LEU A 121 -11.01 4.90 1.38
C LEU A 121 -12.48 4.45 1.61
N LYS A 122 -13.30 5.38 2.07
CA LYS A 122 -14.76 5.20 2.29
C LYS A 122 -15.55 6.31 1.58
N ASP A 123 -16.86 6.21 1.41
CA ASP A 123 -17.61 7.34 0.84
C ASP A 123 -17.60 8.54 1.80
N SER A 124 -16.75 9.52 1.52
CA SER A 124 -16.51 10.73 2.32
C SER A 124 -15.85 11.82 1.49
N HIS A 125 -15.89 13.07 1.96
CA HIS A 125 -15.15 14.18 1.33
C HIS A 125 -13.66 13.98 1.46
N LEU A 126 -13.17 13.43 2.58
CA LEU A 126 -11.75 13.12 2.77
C LEU A 126 -11.22 12.18 1.68
N THR A 127 -11.95 11.14 1.30
CA THR A 127 -11.52 10.23 0.22
C THR A 127 -11.37 10.96 -1.11
N LYS A 128 -12.41 11.70 -1.50
CA LYS A 128 -12.43 12.51 -2.73
C LYS A 128 -11.29 13.53 -2.71
N TYR A 129 -11.04 14.14 -1.55
CA TYR A 129 -9.97 15.09 -1.34
C TYR A 129 -8.57 14.46 -1.45
N LYS A 130 -8.33 13.29 -0.85
CA LYS A 130 -7.04 12.59 -0.98
C LYS A 130 -6.75 12.23 -2.45
N ILE A 131 -7.76 11.76 -3.18
CA ILE A 131 -7.65 11.49 -4.62
C ILE A 131 -7.29 12.78 -5.38
N TYR A 132 -7.99 13.88 -5.11
CA TYR A 132 -7.68 15.18 -5.69
C TYR A 132 -6.22 15.60 -5.44
N VAL A 133 -5.74 15.51 -4.20
CA VAL A 133 -4.36 15.88 -3.84
C VAL A 133 -3.35 15.02 -4.58
N TRP A 134 -3.54 13.69 -4.63
CA TRP A 134 -2.62 12.83 -5.38
C TRP A 134 -2.61 13.15 -6.87
N LEU A 135 -3.77 13.41 -7.47
CA LEU A 135 -3.84 13.79 -8.87
C LEU A 135 -3.18 15.15 -9.11
N LYS A 136 -3.26 16.11 -8.19
CA LYS A 136 -2.54 17.38 -8.28
C LYS A 136 -1.01 17.19 -8.23
N ASP A 137 -0.53 16.19 -7.50
CA ASP A 137 0.91 15.88 -7.40
C ASP A 137 1.45 15.15 -8.64
N ILE A 138 0.63 14.31 -9.28
CA ILE A 138 1.08 13.40 -10.35
C ILE A 138 0.62 13.80 -11.76
N ASP A 139 -0.47 14.57 -11.90
CA ASP A 139 -0.98 15.06 -13.18
C ASP A 139 -0.63 16.55 -13.36
N PRO A 140 0.38 16.88 -14.20
CA PRO A 140 0.80 18.26 -14.43
C PRO A 140 -0.31 19.16 -15.00
N THR A 141 -1.33 18.59 -15.63
CA THR A 141 -2.44 19.36 -16.22
C THR A 141 -3.34 19.91 -15.13
N MET A 142 -3.65 19.11 -14.09
CA MET A 142 -4.42 19.58 -12.94
C MET A 142 -3.69 20.68 -12.16
N ALA A 143 -2.36 20.57 -12.04
CA ALA A 143 -1.54 21.60 -11.43
C ALA A 143 -1.59 22.91 -12.24
N LYS A 144 -1.32 22.85 -13.55
CA LYS A 144 -1.29 24.02 -14.45
C LYS A 144 -2.63 24.74 -14.54
N ASN A 145 -3.73 24.00 -14.64
CA ASN A 145 -5.07 24.57 -14.82
C ASN A 145 -5.69 25.09 -13.53
N LYS A 146 -5.00 24.98 -12.38
CA LYS A 146 -5.49 25.41 -11.06
C LYS A 146 -6.89 24.88 -10.73
N ILE A 147 -7.20 23.67 -11.18
CA ILE A 147 -8.50 23.03 -10.89
C ILE A 147 -8.66 22.97 -9.37
N SER A 148 -9.76 23.54 -8.88
CA SER A 148 -10.14 23.51 -7.45
C SER A 148 -10.75 22.16 -7.07
N PHE A 149 -10.77 21.85 -5.77
CA PHE A 149 -11.43 20.65 -5.27
C PHE A 149 -12.94 20.68 -5.57
N ASP A 150 -13.57 21.84 -5.40
CA ASP A 150 -14.98 22.09 -5.70
C ASP A 150 -15.35 21.78 -7.17
N GLU A 151 -14.48 22.13 -8.11
CA GLU A 151 -14.65 21.78 -9.53
C GLU A 151 -14.40 20.29 -9.77
N PHE A 152 -13.34 19.74 -9.18
CA PHE A 152 -13.00 18.33 -9.33
C PHE A 152 -14.12 17.39 -8.85
N LEU A 153 -14.83 17.75 -7.77
CA LEU A 153 -15.98 16.99 -7.28
C LEU A 153 -17.09 16.80 -8.33
N LYS A 154 -17.20 17.71 -9.32
CA LYS A 154 -18.18 17.63 -10.40
C LYS A 154 -17.74 16.70 -11.52
N THR A 155 -16.44 16.40 -11.60
CA THR A 155 -15.83 15.67 -12.72
C THR A 155 -15.25 14.32 -12.32
N ILE A 156 -15.10 14.04 -11.02
CA ILE A 156 -14.56 12.77 -10.53
C ILE A 156 -15.43 11.60 -10.99
N PRO A 157 -14.86 10.60 -11.70
CA PRO A 157 -15.63 9.46 -12.14
C PRO A 157 -16.00 8.52 -11.00
N GLU A 158 -17.21 8.00 -11.11
CA GLU A 158 -17.76 7.03 -10.17
C GLU A 158 -16.93 5.73 -10.15
N SER A 159 -16.43 5.27 -11.31
CA SER A 159 -15.58 4.07 -11.41
C SER A 159 -14.29 4.16 -10.58
N LEU A 160 -13.69 5.35 -10.52
CA LEU A 160 -12.51 5.61 -9.69
C LEU A 160 -12.85 5.49 -8.21
N LEU A 161 -13.96 6.10 -7.79
CA LEU A 161 -14.44 6.07 -6.42
C LEU A 161 -14.82 4.64 -5.99
N GLU A 162 -15.56 3.92 -6.81
CA GLU A 162 -15.91 2.51 -6.57
C GLU A 162 -14.65 1.66 -6.39
N SER A 163 -13.64 1.85 -7.26
CA SER A 163 -12.38 1.09 -7.16
C SER A 163 -11.64 1.40 -5.86
N ALA A 164 -11.65 2.66 -5.43
CA ALA A 164 -11.06 3.09 -4.16
C ALA A 164 -11.82 2.48 -2.96
N PHE A 165 -13.15 2.52 -2.96
CA PHE A 165 -13.97 1.97 -1.88
C PHE A 165 -13.85 0.44 -1.79
N ASN A 166 -13.85 -0.25 -2.93
CA ASN A 166 -13.63 -1.70 -2.98
C ASN A 166 -12.27 -2.08 -2.37
N LEU A 167 -11.24 -1.27 -2.62
CA LEU A 167 -9.94 -1.46 -1.97
C LEU A 167 -10.03 -1.25 -0.46
N GLY A 168 -10.67 -0.18 0.01
CA GLY A 168 -10.91 0.07 1.44
C GLY A 168 -11.64 -1.09 2.13
N GLU A 169 -12.67 -1.65 1.50
CA GLU A 169 -13.43 -2.78 2.05
C GLU A 169 -12.60 -4.07 2.14
N ILE A 170 -11.76 -4.37 1.15
CA ILE A 170 -10.97 -5.61 1.19
C ILE A 170 -9.90 -5.57 2.28
N TYR A 171 -9.29 -4.40 2.54
CA TYR A 171 -8.28 -4.20 3.58
C TYR A 171 -8.79 -4.56 4.98
N LYS A 172 -10.09 -4.39 5.24
CA LYS A 172 -10.70 -4.72 6.54
C LYS A 172 -10.60 -6.20 6.91
N ASN A 173 -10.32 -7.06 5.93
CA ASN A 173 -10.33 -8.51 6.07
C ASN A 173 -8.93 -9.12 6.23
N VAL A 174 -7.92 -8.30 6.55
CA VAL A 174 -6.55 -8.71 6.86
C VAL A 174 -6.16 -8.17 8.23
N ASN A 175 -5.52 -9.01 9.07
CA ASN A 175 -5.03 -8.54 10.38
C ASN A 175 -4.03 -7.41 10.17
N THR A 176 -4.08 -6.39 11.02
CA THR A 176 -3.27 -5.19 10.81
C THR A 176 -2.66 -4.73 12.14
N SER A 177 -1.37 -4.43 12.11
CA SER A 177 -0.64 -3.77 13.18
C SER A 177 -0.05 -2.48 12.63
N GLU A 178 -0.33 -1.36 13.28
CA GLU A 178 0.14 -0.06 12.83
C GLU A 178 0.99 0.60 13.91
N ILE A 179 2.00 1.32 13.48
CA ILE A 179 2.90 2.07 14.34
C ILE A 179 2.73 3.53 13.97
N TRP A 180 2.23 4.33 14.91
CA TRP A 180 1.90 5.74 14.72
C TRP A 180 2.70 6.60 15.67
N ASN A 181 2.77 7.89 15.39
CA ASN A 181 3.31 8.88 16.31
C ASN A 181 2.46 10.16 16.28
N ASN A 182 2.84 11.17 17.07
CA ASN A 182 2.10 12.43 17.12
C ASN A 182 2.10 13.20 15.78
N THR A 183 2.96 12.83 14.83
CA THR A 183 3.09 13.49 13.53
C THR A 183 2.29 12.80 12.41
N THR A 184 1.73 11.60 12.64
CA THR A 184 0.99 10.84 11.64
C THR A 184 -0.18 11.60 11.00
N ILE A 185 -0.80 12.52 11.73
CA ILE A 185 -1.89 13.38 11.23
C ILE A 185 -1.42 14.58 10.40
N ASN A 186 -0.16 15.01 10.58
CA ASN A 186 0.29 16.34 10.18
C ASN A 186 0.19 16.56 8.67
N GLY A 187 0.58 15.56 7.86
CA GLY A 187 0.56 15.68 6.39
C GLY A 187 -0.83 15.97 5.86
N THR A 188 -1.86 15.29 6.36
CA THR A 188 -3.25 15.54 5.94
C THR A 188 -3.74 16.93 6.35
N LEU A 189 -3.42 17.41 7.55
CA LEU A 189 -3.82 18.75 7.99
C LEU A 189 -3.12 19.85 7.17
N GLN A 190 -1.82 19.66 6.88
CA GLN A 190 -1.02 20.54 6.04
C GLN A 190 -1.58 20.64 4.62
N GLN A 191 -2.03 19.52 4.06
CA GLN A 191 -2.70 19.52 2.77
C GLN A 191 -3.97 20.39 2.84
N VAL A 192 -4.85 20.15 3.80
CA VAL A 192 -6.13 20.90 3.90
C VAL A 192 -5.90 22.40 3.97
N ILE A 193 -5.00 22.87 4.86
CA ILE A 193 -4.74 24.30 5.01
C ILE A 193 -4.10 24.90 3.76
N TYR A 194 -3.15 24.21 3.13
CA TYR A 194 -2.49 24.69 1.92
C TYR A 194 -3.49 24.91 0.77
N TYR A 195 -4.38 23.94 0.53
CA TYR A 195 -5.37 24.08 -0.54
C TYR A 195 -6.45 25.11 -0.21
N PHE A 196 -6.79 25.29 1.07
CA PHE A 196 -7.69 26.34 1.51
C PHE A 196 -7.07 27.74 1.30
N GLU A 197 -5.85 27.97 1.79
CA GLU A 197 -5.14 29.26 1.68
C GLU A 197 -4.83 29.64 0.23
N SER A 198 -4.61 28.64 -0.64
CA SER A 198 -4.39 28.87 -2.08
C SER A 198 -5.68 29.13 -2.87
N GLY A 199 -6.85 29.11 -2.21
CA GLY A 199 -8.16 29.32 -2.85
C GLY A 199 -8.61 28.15 -3.73
N LEU A 200 -7.99 26.98 -3.57
CA LEU A 200 -8.31 25.76 -4.32
C LEU A 200 -9.27 24.82 -3.57
N LEU A 201 -9.65 25.17 -2.35
CA LEU A 201 -10.59 24.45 -1.51
C LEU A 201 -11.49 25.46 -0.81
N SER A 202 -12.81 25.36 -1.02
CA SER A 202 -13.76 26.23 -0.33
C SER A 202 -13.80 25.98 1.17
N LYS A 203 -14.19 27.02 1.93
CA LYS A 203 -14.32 26.97 3.39
C LYS A 203 -15.25 25.84 3.84
N GLU A 204 -16.41 25.70 3.20
CA GLU A 204 -17.40 24.68 3.52
C GLU A 204 -16.84 23.27 3.38
N LEU A 205 -16.21 22.97 2.23
CA LEU A 205 -15.59 21.66 1.99
C LEU A 205 -14.39 21.42 2.92
N ALA A 206 -13.59 22.44 3.23
CA ALA A 206 -12.48 22.31 4.18
C ALA A 206 -12.95 21.88 5.57
N LEU A 207 -14.06 22.45 6.05
CA LEU A 207 -14.66 22.07 7.33
C LEU A 207 -15.22 20.64 7.29
N HIS A 208 -15.90 20.24 6.20
CA HIS A 208 -16.34 18.86 6.01
C HIS A 208 -15.19 17.85 6.00
N ILE A 209 -14.06 18.19 5.36
CA ILE A 209 -12.87 17.35 5.40
C ILE A 209 -12.33 17.25 6.84
N CYS A 210 -12.35 18.33 7.63
CA CYS A 210 -11.96 18.27 9.04
C CYS A 210 -12.86 17.32 9.85
N ASP A 211 -14.17 17.31 9.56
CA ASP A 211 -15.13 16.38 10.19
C ASP A 211 -14.82 14.94 9.83
N ASP A 212 -14.58 14.65 8.55
CA ASP A 212 -14.19 13.32 8.09
C ASP A 212 -12.87 12.83 8.72
N ILE A 213 -11.87 13.72 8.88
CA ILE A 213 -10.62 13.39 9.58
C ILE A 213 -10.94 13.05 11.05
N GLY A 214 -11.79 13.83 11.71
CA GLY A 214 -12.24 13.55 13.08
C GLY A 214 -12.88 12.18 13.20
N ASP A 215 -13.74 11.82 12.26
CA ASP A 215 -14.40 10.51 12.20
C ASP A 215 -13.43 9.36 11.97
N VAL A 216 -12.37 9.57 11.20
CA VAL A 216 -11.29 8.58 11.07
C VAL A 216 -10.64 8.30 12.42
N PHE A 217 -10.26 9.34 13.17
CA PHE A 217 -9.65 9.15 14.49
C PHE A 217 -10.60 8.51 15.51
N ASN A 218 -11.88 8.91 15.51
CA ASN A 218 -12.91 8.28 16.33
C ASN A 218 -13.07 6.78 16.01
N HIS A 219 -13.01 6.42 14.72
CA HIS A 219 -13.12 5.03 14.28
C HIS A 219 -11.90 4.21 14.71
N ILE A 220 -10.71 4.76 14.52
CA ILE A 220 -9.44 4.10 14.88
C ILE A 220 -9.34 3.89 16.39
N GLU A 221 -9.78 4.87 17.20
CA GLU A 221 -9.82 4.71 18.65
C GLU A 221 -10.70 3.51 19.05
N LYS A 222 -11.89 3.39 18.47
CA LYS A 222 -12.79 2.25 18.72
C LYS A 222 -12.14 0.92 18.32
N GLN A 223 -11.53 0.86 17.14
CA GLN A 223 -10.83 -0.35 16.67
C GLN A 223 -9.66 -0.72 17.60
N ALA A 224 -8.88 0.27 18.06
CA ALA A 224 -7.75 0.06 18.96
C ALA A 224 -8.19 -0.48 20.33
N ILE A 225 -9.33 0.00 20.85
CA ILE A 225 -9.91 -0.49 22.12
C ILE A 225 -10.45 -1.91 21.96
N GLN A 226 -11.14 -2.20 20.87
CA GLN A 226 -11.75 -3.51 20.61
C GLN A 226 -10.74 -4.57 20.12
N GLN A 227 -9.53 -4.13 19.74
CA GLN A 227 -8.52 -4.93 19.04
C GLN A 227 -9.04 -5.62 17.78
N SER A 228 -10.02 -5.03 17.13
CA SER A 228 -10.69 -5.61 15.97
C SER A 228 -10.96 -4.56 14.92
N ILE A 229 -10.82 -4.95 13.65
CA ILE A 229 -11.23 -4.12 12.53
C ILE A 229 -12.75 -4.16 12.43
N ILE A 230 -13.38 -3.01 12.70
CA ILE A 230 -14.84 -2.84 12.61
C ILE A 230 -15.29 -3.06 11.16
N GLY A 231 -16.33 -3.87 10.97
CA GLY A 231 -16.85 -4.22 9.63
C GLY A 231 -16.08 -5.34 8.93
N SER A 232 -15.07 -5.94 9.57
CA SER A 232 -14.35 -7.10 9.03
C SER A 232 -15.27 -8.33 8.96
N LYS A 233 -15.28 -9.00 7.79
CA LYS A 233 -15.96 -10.29 7.60
C LYS A 233 -15.15 -11.46 8.17
N ASN A 234 -13.85 -11.24 8.42
CA ASN A 234 -12.90 -12.25 8.88
C ASN A 234 -12.53 -12.10 10.36
N GLN A 235 -13.24 -11.23 11.11
CA GLN A 235 -12.89 -10.91 12.50
C GLN A 235 -11.41 -10.49 12.64
N SER A 236 -10.91 -9.71 11.67
CA SER A 236 -9.51 -9.32 11.61
C SER A 236 -9.10 -8.48 12.82
N ILE A 237 -7.91 -8.79 13.35
CA ILE A 237 -7.33 -8.13 14.52
C ILE A 237 -6.73 -6.79 14.12
N TYR A 238 -6.91 -5.80 14.99
CA TYR A 238 -6.28 -4.49 14.85
C TYR A 238 -5.43 -4.16 16.07
N ASN A 239 -4.16 -3.81 15.85
CA ASN A 239 -3.25 -3.36 16.91
C ASN A 239 -2.66 -2.01 16.53
N LEU A 240 -2.78 -1.03 17.43
CA LEU A 240 -2.20 0.30 17.25
C LEU A 240 -1.11 0.55 18.28
N TYR A 241 0.12 0.74 17.80
CA TYR A 241 1.31 1.03 18.58
C TYR A 241 1.64 2.51 18.48
N LEU A 242 1.87 3.15 19.62
CA LEU A 242 2.35 4.53 19.70
C LEU A 242 3.86 4.56 19.88
N ASN A 243 4.56 5.08 18.89
CA ASN A 243 5.99 5.35 18.94
C ASN A 243 6.25 6.84 19.18
N GLU A 244 7.02 7.19 20.19
CA GLU A 244 7.31 8.59 20.53
C GLU A 244 8.70 9.07 20.08
N ILE A 245 9.56 8.16 19.63
CA ILE A 245 11.00 8.41 19.51
C ILE A 245 11.48 8.43 18.05
N HIS A 246 10.94 7.55 17.20
CA HIS A 246 11.47 7.28 15.87
C HIS A 246 10.60 7.89 14.77
N THR A 247 11.28 8.32 13.70
CA THR A 247 10.64 8.72 12.45
C THR A 247 10.09 7.49 11.74
N LEU A 248 8.85 7.59 11.27
CA LEU A 248 8.15 6.56 10.53
C LEU A 248 8.31 6.79 9.02
N SER A 249 8.09 5.75 8.20
CA SER A 249 8.55 5.74 6.80
C SER A 249 7.48 5.40 5.76
N ASN A 250 6.22 5.24 6.16
CA ASN A 250 5.14 4.68 5.34
C ASN A 250 5.45 3.30 4.75
N THR A 251 6.37 2.55 5.37
CA THR A 251 6.70 1.19 4.95
C THR A 251 5.60 0.22 5.38
N ILE A 252 5.15 -0.61 4.44
CA ILE A 252 4.15 -1.65 4.67
C ILE A 252 4.83 -3.00 4.55
N MET A 253 4.81 -3.80 5.61
CA MET A 253 5.24 -5.19 5.59
C MET A 253 4.03 -6.11 5.53
N VAL A 254 4.04 -7.04 4.60
CA VAL A 254 3.09 -8.14 4.49
C VAL A 254 3.78 -9.42 4.94
N LYS A 255 3.33 -9.97 6.06
CA LYS A 255 3.80 -11.27 6.55
C LYS A 255 2.70 -12.29 6.37
N THR A 256 3.01 -13.35 5.64
CA THR A 256 2.17 -14.55 5.50
C THR A 256 2.89 -15.74 6.14
N PRO A 257 2.25 -16.91 6.29
CA PRO A 257 2.93 -18.11 6.75
C PRO A 257 4.10 -18.55 5.85
N GLY A 258 4.01 -18.30 4.54
CA GLY A 258 4.99 -18.77 3.56
C GLY A 258 6.12 -17.78 3.23
N GLN A 259 5.87 -16.47 3.35
CA GLN A 259 6.84 -15.45 2.96
C GLN A 259 6.56 -14.08 3.60
N LYS A 260 7.60 -13.24 3.58
CA LYS A 260 7.53 -11.80 3.92
C LYS A 260 7.81 -10.97 2.66
N VAL A 261 7.10 -9.87 2.53
CA VAL A 261 7.29 -8.87 1.46
C VAL A 261 7.09 -7.51 2.09
N PHE A 262 7.88 -6.51 1.72
CA PHE A 262 7.60 -5.14 2.14
C PHE A 262 7.63 -4.15 0.98
N PHE A 263 6.88 -3.07 1.17
CA PHE A 263 6.71 -1.98 0.24
C PHE A 263 7.35 -0.75 0.85
N ALA A 264 8.43 -0.26 0.22
CA ALA A 264 9.12 0.95 0.61
C ALA A 264 8.66 2.10 -0.31
N PRO A 265 8.09 3.19 0.24
CA PRO A 265 7.74 4.36 -0.55
C PRO A 265 8.96 4.90 -1.31
N PHE A 266 8.74 5.30 -2.56
CA PHE A 266 9.76 5.91 -3.42
C PHE A 266 9.37 7.33 -3.84
N THR A 267 8.09 7.55 -4.16
CA THR A 267 7.51 8.88 -4.45
C THR A 267 6.23 9.08 -3.63
N VAL A 268 5.27 9.89 -4.12
CA VAL A 268 3.96 10.10 -3.46
C VAL A 268 3.13 8.82 -3.40
N LEU A 269 2.97 8.14 -4.55
CA LEU A 269 2.22 6.89 -4.66
C LEU A 269 3.06 5.70 -5.15
N SER A 270 4.24 5.95 -5.72
CA SER A 270 5.10 4.87 -6.19
C SER A 270 5.90 4.25 -5.05
N TYR A 271 6.14 2.96 -5.16
CA TYR A 271 6.87 2.17 -4.17
C TYR A 271 7.80 1.15 -4.82
N PHE A 272 8.81 0.77 -4.07
CA PHE A 272 9.57 -0.45 -4.31
C PHE A 272 8.92 -1.59 -3.54
N LYS A 273 8.67 -2.71 -4.23
CA LYS A 273 8.26 -3.97 -3.61
C LYS A 273 9.48 -4.88 -3.52
N ILE A 274 9.86 -5.19 -2.28
CA ILE A 274 10.99 -6.05 -1.95
C ILE A 274 10.43 -7.39 -1.43
N ASP A 275 10.83 -8.48 -2.07
CA ASP A 275 10.51 -9.86 -1.66
C ASP A 275 11.73 -10.77 -1.49
N HIS A 276 12.94 -10.17 -1.52
CA HIS A 276 14.18 -10.83 -1.11
C HIS A 276 14.14 -11.16 0.39
N GLN A 277 14.02 -12.44 0.73
CA GLN A 277 13.71 -12.87 2.10
C GLN A 277 14.73 -12.39 3.16
N PRO A 278 16.06 -12.45 2.96
CA PRO A 278 17.02 -11.91 3.92
C PRO A 278 16.81 -10.41 4.22
N THR A 279 16.50 -9.60 3.20
CA THR A 279 16.20 -8.18 3.38
C THR A 279 14.85 -7.98 4.07
N CYS A 280 13.86 -8.81 3.74
CA CYS A 280 12.56 -8.77 4.42
C CYS A 280 12.67 -9.15 5.89
N ASP A 281 13.54 -10.10 6.25
CA ASP A 281 13.80 -10.49 7.63
C ASP A 281 14.50 -9.38 8.41
N LEU A 282 15.45 -8.67 7.78
CA LEU A 282 16.08 -7.49 8.36
C LEU A 282 15.03 -6.40 8.66
N MET A 283 14.19 -6.06 7.69
CA MET A 283 13.11 -5.07 7.87
C MET A 283 12.10 -5.53 8.90
N TYR A 284 11.73 -6.81 8.90
CA TYR A 284 10.79 -7.38 9.87
C TYR A 284 11.35 -7.28 11.28
N LYS A 285 12.62 -7.64 11.50
CA LYS A 285 13.30 -7.48 12.80
C LYS A 285 13.32 -6.03 13.26
N PHE A 286 13.58 -5.10 12.34
CA PHE A 286 13.50 -3.66 12.63
C PHE A 286 12.09 -3.25 13.09
N LEU A 287 11.03 -3.65 12.37
CA LEU A 287 9.65 -3.35 12.74
C LEU A 287 9.23 -4.00 14.07
N GLN A 288 9.70 -5.21 14.36
CA GLN A 288 9.48 -5.85 15.65
C GLN A 288 10.12 -5.07 16.80
N ASN A 289 11.37 -4.65 16.64
CA ASN A 289 12.06 -3.80 17.63
C ASN A 289 11.36 -2.45 17.80
N LEU A 290 10.85 -1.88 16.69
CA LEU A 290 10.11 -0.63 16.72
C LEU A 290 8.82 -0.80 17.52
N MET A 291 8.06 -1.88 17.31
CA MET A 291 6.85 -2.19 18.10
C MET A 291 7.17 -2.50 19.57
N SER A 292 8.26 -3.22 19.87
CA SER A 292 8.65 -3.52 21.25
C SER A 292 9.04 -2.27 22.04
N ASN A 293 9.59 -1.26 21.35
CA ASN A 293 9.91 0.05 21.92
C ASN A 293 8.73 1.04 21.84
N SER A 294 7.56 0.58 21.40
CA SER A 294 6.34 1.38 21.28
C SER A 294 5.29 0.91 22.28
N LYS A 295 4.31 1.76 22.55
CA LYS A 295 3.22 1.45 23.47
C LYS A 295 2.02 0.92 22.70
N LEU A 296 1.65 -0.34 22.90
CA LEU A 296 0.40 -0.88 22.36
C LEU A 296 -0.80 -0.23 23.08
N LEU A 297 -1.67 0.47 22.34
CA LEU A 297 -2.71 1.31 22.93
C LEU A 297 -3.80 0.56 23.69
N VAL A 298 -4.05 -0.72 23.41
CA VAL A 298 -4.98 -1.53 24.22
C VAL A 298 -4.43 -1.78 25.63
N ASN A 299 -3.11 -1.92 25.76
CA ASN A 299 -2.43 -2.17 27.02
C ASN A 299 -1.99 -0.86 27.68
N ALA A 300 -2.15 0.27 26.97
CA ALA A 300 -1.99 1.58 27.54
C ALA A 300 -3.12 1.85 28.53
N GLY A 301 -2.78 2.42 29.69
CA GLY A 301 -3.80 2.94 30.60
C GLY A 301 -4.71 3.92 29.86
N GLU A 302 -6.00 3.95 30.24
CA GLU A 302 -7.03 4.80 29.63
C GLU A 302 -6.56 6.24 29.41
N LYS A 303 -5.88 6.80 30.40
CA LYS A 303 -5.27 8.13 30.35
C LYS A 303 -4.39 8.34 29.11
N ASP A 304 -3.48 7.42 28.80
CA ASP A 304 -2.51 7.61 27.73
C ASP A 304 -3.15 7.51 26.35
N ARG A 305 -4.11 6.59 26.19
CA ARG A 305 -4.92 6.46 25.00
C ARG A 305 -5.73 7.74 24.76
N THR A 306 -6.46 8.19 25.77
CA THR A 306 -7.26 9.42 25.70
C THR A 306 -6.38 10.64 25.42
N LEU A 307 -5.20 10.74 26.02
CA LEU A 307 -4.26 11.83 25.72
C LEU A 307 -3.80 11.84 24.26
N PHE A 308 -3.52 10.67 23.68
CA PHE A 308 -3.13 10.57 22.27
C PHE A 308 -4.25 11.05 21.34
N PHE A 309 -5.45 10.49 21.43
CA PHE A 309 -6.56 10.88 20.55
C PHE A 309 -7.00 12.33 20.80
N ASN A 310 -7.04 12.81 22.04
CA ASN A 310 -7.30 14.23 22.33
C ASN A 310 -6.26 15.18 21.73
N ARG A 311 -4.98 14.77 21.61
CA ARG A 311 -3.99 15.57 20.89
C ARG A 311 -4.34 15.66 19.41
N MET A 312 -4.79 14.56 18.80
CA MET A 312 -5.20 14.55 17.40
C MET A 312 -6.42 15.44 17.17
N HIS A 313 -7.48 15.30 17.98
CA HIS A 313 -8.66 16.16 17.90
C HIS A 313 -8.35 17.65 18.10
N ARG A 314 -7.45 18.00 19.04
CA ARG A 314 -7.00 19.38 19.22
C ARG A 314 -6.32 19.95 17.98
N LYS A 315 -5.52 19.16 17.26
CA LYS A 315 -4.89 19.60 16.00
C LYS A 315 -5.94 19.87 14.91
N ILE A 316 -6.95 19.00 14.81
CA ILE A 316 -8.04 19.18 13.86
C ILE A 316 -8.86 20.43 14.22
N ASN A 317 -9.14 20.66 15.50
CA ASN A 317 -9.86 21.87 15.95
C ASN A 317 -9.07 23.15 15.69
N LYS A 318 -7.75 23.16 15.94
CA LYS A 318 -6.90 24.32 15.61
C LYS A 318 -7.00 24.67 14.12
N LEU A 319 -7.00 23.66 13.25
CA LEU A 319 -7.21 23.84 11.81
C LEU A 319 -8.60 24.43 11.49
N ARG A 320 -9.67 23.91 12.12
CA ARG A 320 -11.03 24.46 11.96
C ARG A 320 -11.09 25.94 12.35
N ASP A 321 -10.48 26.30 13.48
CA ASP A 321 -10.49 27.68 13.99
C ASP A 321 -9.82 28.63 12.98
N GLN A 322 -8.72 28.22 12.37
CA GLN A 322 -8.02 29.01 11.35
C GLN A 322 -8.82 29.14 10.05
N ILE A 323 -9.41 28.04 9.57
CA ILE A 323 -10.34 28.07 8.42
C ILE A 323 -11.52 29.01 8.70
N ASN A 324 -12.00 29.05 9.95
CA ASN A 324 -13.08 29.94 10.34
C ASN A 324 -12.67 31.41 10.39
N ALA A 325 -11.47 31.69 10.90
CA ALA A 325 -10.91 33.03 11.01
C ALA A 325 -10.42 33.62 9.68
N ASN A 326 -10.25 32.80 8.63
CA ASN A 326 -9.54 33.16 7.39
C ASN A 326 -8.11 33.70 7.68
N GLU A 327 -7.47 33.21 8.75
CA GLU A 327 -6.14 33.63 9.16
C GLU A 327 -5.07 32.67 8.61
N PRO A 328 -3.90 33.19 8.16
CA PRO A 328 -2.80 32.35 7.69
C PRO A 328 -2.19 31.51 8.83
N PHE A 329 -1.85 30.24 8.54
CA PHE A 329 -1.31 29.28 9.52
C PHE A 329 0.18 29.52 9.80
N SER A 330 0.55 29.64 11.09
CA SER A 330 1.94 29.53 11.57
C SER A 330 2.16 28.24 12.37
N PHE A 331 3.24 27.52 12.07
CA PHE A 331 3.64 26.25 12.71
C PHE A 331 4.49 26.41 13.99
N GLU A 332 4.52 27.60 14.58
CA GLU A 332 5.15 27.80 15.91
C GLU A 332 4.26 27.34 17.07
#